data_AF-A0AAV2HEI6-F1
#
_entry.id   AF-A0AAV2HEI6-F1
#
_cell.length_a   1.000
_cell.length_b   1.000
_cell.length_c   1.000
_cell.angle_alpha   90.00
_cell.angle_beta   90.00
_cell.angle_gamma   90.00
#
_symmetry.space_group_name_H-M   'P 1'
#
loop_
_entity.id
_entity.type
_entity.pdbx_description
1 polymer ?
#
loop_
_entity_poly.entity_id
_entity_poly.type
_entity_poly.pdbx_seq_one_letter_code
_entity_poly.pdbx_strand_id
1 'polypeptide(L)'
;MLLLFIVSYPALVFLHICYPDSKGAKILQFPVIKFSCHAISLLTLLLLIVVSTIESSHSVSKSRTLRSEYSRVHNNSYLKLRRECNYELFGDDFPLRPSSPSVTDILITLWITGLVYQECNQIFTNGILEHLSIYNFLDFSLLSAYVATLSLRYWTMLKFHDALDTLQKTPVTCNDVEQVYWLNTDRLRWSQDDPINVLEGLFAIANIISFFRISYLLPANEILGPLQISLGRMIKVSH
;
A
#
# COMPACT_ATOMS: atom_id res chain seq x y z
N MET A 1 -2.12 3.94 29.83
CA MET A 1 -1.80 2.49 29.90
C MET A 1 -1.70 1.84 28.53
N LEU A 2 -2.75 1.93 27.69
CA LEU A 2 -2.76 1.37 26.32
C LEU A 2 -1.60 1.89 25.44
N LEU A 3 -1.33 3.19 25.47
CA LEU A 3 -0.24 3.82 24.72
C LEU A 3 1.16 3.36 25.18
N LEU A 4 1.32 3.10 26.48
CA LEU A 4 2.55 2.55 27.04
C LEU A 4 2.75 1.09 26.63
N PHE A 5 1.64 0.34 26.53
CA PHE A 5 1.63 -1.03 26.01
C PHE A 5 2.01 -1.07 24.53
N ILE A 6 1.47 -0.15 23.71
CA ILE A 6 1.80 0.00 22.27
C ILE A 6 3.29 0.24 22.06
N VAL A 7 3.90 1.15 22.84
CA VAL A 7 5.34 1.45 22.72
C VAL A 7 6.20 0.30 23.22
N SER A 8 5.77 -0.40 24.27
CA SER A 8 6.49 -1.57 24.81
C SER A 8 6.36 -2.84 23.97
N TYR A 9 5.39 -2.89 23.05
CA TYR A 9 5.00 -4.10 22.33
C TYR A 9 6.12 -4.67 21.42
N PRO A 10 6.83 -3.88 20.59
CA PRO A 10 7.95 -4.40 19.79
C PRO A 10 9.05 -5.02 20.66
N ALA A 11 9.32 -4.41 21.81
CA ALA A 11 10.30 -4.92 22.77
C ALA A 11 9.83 -6.24 23.40
N LEU A 12 8.54 -6.36 23.75
CA LEU A 12 7.97 -7.60 24.30
C LEU A 12 7.96 -8.74 23.28
N VAL A 13 7.66 -8.46 22.00
CA VAL A 13 7.71 -9.46 20.91
C VAL A 13 9.14 -9.92 20.68
N PHE A 14 10.10 -8.99 20.62
CA PHE A 14 11.52 -9.32 20.49
C PHE A 14 11.99 -10.20 21.65
N LEU A 15 11.56 -9.88 22.88
CA LEU A 15 11.86 -10.68 24.07
C LEU A 15 11.24 -12.08 23.99
N HIS A 16 10.02 -12.21 23.46
CA HIS A 16 9.38 -13.51 23.24
C HIS A 16 10.11 -14.38 22.19
N ILE A 17 10.62 -13.76 21.12
CA ILE A 17 11.39 -14.45 20.07
C ILE A 17 12.76 -14.92 20.62
N CYS A 18 13.47 -14.07 21.36
CA CYS A 18 14.81 -14.39 21.86
C CYS A 18 14.79 -15.27 23.13
N TYR A 19 13.84 -15.06 24.03
CA TYR A 19 13.78 -15.70 25.34
C TYR A 19 12.33 -16.11 25.69
N PRO A 20 11.85 -17.24 25.12
CA PRO A 20 10.45 -17.66 25.26
C PRO A 20 10.04 -17.99 26.70
N ASP A 21 10.97 -18.41 27.57
CA ASP A 21 10.69 -18.80 28.96
C ASP A 21 10.64 -17.65 29.96
N SER A 22 10.94 -16.43 29.52
CA SER A 22 10.96 -15.25 30.39
C SER A 22 9.58 -14.90 30.94
N LYS A 23 9.54 -14.26 32.12
CA LYS A 23 8.28 -13.80 32.74
C LYS A 23 7.52 -12.80 31.85
N GLY A 24 8.25 -11.97 31.09
CA GLY A 24 7.70 -11.05 30.10
C GLY A 24 7.08 -11.76 28.90
N ALA A 25 7.71 -12.83 28.41
CA ALA A 25 7.16 -13.64 27.30
C ALA A 25 5.87 -14.39 27.68
N LYS A 26 5.75 -14.83 28.94
CA LYS A 26 4.51 -15.47 29.43
C LYS A 26 3.32 -14.51 29.48
N ILE A 27 3.55 -13.21 29.67
CA ILE A 27 2.50 -12.19 29.60
C ILE A 27 1.86 -12.13 28.20
N LEU A 28 2.64 -12.34 27.13
CA LEU A 28 2.13 -12.38 25.74
C LEU A 28 1.24 -13.60 25.44
N GLN A 29 1.26 -14.63 26.29
CA GLN A 29 0.46 -15.84 26.08
C GLN A 29 -1.01 -15.66 26.48
N PHE A 30 -1.34 -14.63 27.28
CA PHE A 30 -2.71 -14.37 27.71
C PHE A 30 -3.64 -14.01 26.53
N PRO A 31 -4.85 -14.60 26.43
CA PRO A 31 -5.77 -14.37 25.30
C PRO A 31 -6.14 -12.91 25.09
N VAL A 32 -6.36 -12.15 26.18
CA VAL A 32 -6.71 -10.72 26.12
C VAL A 32 -5.58 -9.90 25.50
N ILE A 33 -4.33 -10.25 25.80
CA ILE A 33 -3.16 -9.53 25.28
C ILE A 33 -2.97 -9.85 23.79
N LYS A 34 -3.20 -11.10 23.37
CA LYS A 34 -3.23 -11.46 21.94
C LYS A 34 -4.32 -10.71 21.18
N PHE A 35 -5.53 -10.63 21.74
CA PHE A 35 -6.63 -9.86 21.14
C PHE A 35 -6.28 -8.37 21.02
N SER A 36 -5.81 -7.75 22.10
CA SER A 36 -5.39 -6.34 22.09
C SER A 36 -4.27 -6.08 21.09
N CYS A 37 -3.35 -7.03 20.95
CA CYS A 37 -2.25 -6.97 19.99
C CYS A 37 -2.77 -6.96 18.54
N HIS A 38 -3.69 -7.87 18.18
CA HIS A 38 -4.30 -7.86 16.86
C HIS A 38 -5.05 -6.56 16.57
N ALA A 39 -5.77 -6.03 17.56
CA ALA A 39 -6.47 -4.74 17.44
C ALA A 39 -5.51 -3.56 17.22
N ILE A 40 -4.41 -3.50 17.97
CA ILE A 40 -3.38 -2.46 17.83
C ILE A 40 -2.71 -2.57 16.46
N SER A 41 -2.35 -3.77 16.01
CA SER A 41 -1.73 -4.00 14.70
C SER A 41 -2.62 -3.51 13.55
N LEU A 42 -3.93 -3.75 13.64
CA LEU A 42 -4.91 -3.24 12.67
C LEU A 42 -4.97 -1.71 12.67
N LEU A 43 -4.98 -1.09 13.86
CA LEU A 43 -5.02 0.37 14.00
C LEU A 43 -3.73 1.04 13.50
N THR A 44 -2.57 0.43 13.75
CA THR A 44 -1.29 0.92 13.23
C THR A 44 -1.22 0.82 11.70
N LEU A 45 -1.73 -0.27 11.12
CA LEU A 45 -1.80 -0.41 9.66
C LEU A 45 -2.69 0.68 9.05
N LEU A 46 -3.87 0.93 9.62
CA LEU A 46 -4.77 1.98 9.17
C LEU A 46 -4.12 3.37 9.25
N LEU A 47 -3.38 3.65 10.33
CA LEU A 47 -2.64 4.90 10.49
C LEU A 47 -1.55 5.04 9.42
N LEU A 48 -0.78 3.98 9.15
CA LEU A 48 0.24 3.97 8.10
C LEU A 48 -0.37 4.25 6.71
N ILE A 49 -1.53 3.67 6.41
CA ILE A 49 -2.27 3.91 5.17
C ILE A 49 -2.67 5.38 5.03
N VAL A 50 -3.17 6.00 6.12
CA VAL A 50 -3.51 7.43 6.13
C VAL A 50 -2.26 8.29 5.88
N VAL A 51 -1.15 7.96 6.55
CA VAL A 51 0.14 8.66 6.36
C VAL A 51 0.63 8.52 4.92
N SER A 52 0.57 7.33 4.32
CA SER A 52 0.96 7.11 2.90
C SER A 52 0.08 7.91 1.94
N THR A 53 -1.22 8.05 2.24
CA THR A 53 -2.13 8.89 1.44
C THR A 53 -1.74 10.37 1.48
N ILE A 54 -1.38 10.87 2.68
CA ILE A 54 -0.90 12.25 2.86
C ILE A 54 0.43 12.45 2.11
N GLU A 55 1.38 11.52 2.26
CA GLU A 55 2.68 11.57 1.60
C GLU A 55 2.53 11.60 0.07
N SER A 56 1.69 10.72 -0.49
CA SER A 56 1.39 10.69 -1.92
C SER A 56 0.83 12.03 -2.42
N SER A 57 -0.07 12.64 -1.64
CA SER A 57 -0.67 13.95 -1.97
C SER A 57 0.36 15.07 -2.04
N HIS A 58 1.36 15.08 -1.15
CA HIS A 58 2.44 16.06 -1.15
C HIS A 58 3.54 15.78 -2.19
N SER A 59 3.69 14.52 -2.61
CA SER A 59 4.73 14.09 -3.55
C SER A 59 4.56 14.68 -4.97
N VAL A 60 3.37 15.17 -5.33
CA VAL A 60 3.06 15.86 -6.60
C VAL A 60 3.62 17.31 -6.62
N SER A 61 4.71 17.57 -5.88
CA SER A 61 5.35 18.88 -5.87
C SER A 61 6.17 19.09 -7.14
N LYS A 62 5.98 20.26 -7.77
CA LYS A 62 6.73 20.74 -8.96
C LYS A 62 8.25 20.86 -8.76
N SER A 63 8.75 20.59 -7.55
CA SER A 63 10.17 20.71 -7.21
C SER A 63 11.05 19.59 -7.76
N ARG A 64 10.49 18.41 -8.08
CA ARG A 64 11.24 17.27 -8.64
C ARG A 64 10.92 17.13 -10.13
N THR A 65 11.72 17.77 -10.98
CA THR A 65 11.59 17.71 -12.44
C THR A 65 12.74 16.94 -13.08
N LEU A 66 12.55 16.52 -14.35
CA LEU A 66 13.60 15.83 -15.11
C LEU A 66 14.88 16.65 -15.17
N ARG A 67 14.78 17.97 -15.35
CA ARG A 67 15.93 18.87 -15.37
C ARG A 67 16.68 18.90 -14.03
N SER A 68 15.96 18.93 -12.92
CA SER A 68 16.55 19.04 -11.58
C SER A 68 17.27 17.76 -11.14
N GLU A 69 16.65 16.59 -11.35
CA GLU A 69 17.15 15.29 -10.88
C GLU A 69 18.10 14.64 -11.90
N TYR A 70 17.79 14.75 -13.20
CA TYR A 70 18.53 14.08 -14.29
C TYR A 70 18.93 15.06 -15.40
N SER A 71 19.63 16.14 -15.02
CA SER A 71 20.05 17.22 -15.94
C SER A 71 20.76 16.72 -17.22
N ARG A 72 21.59 15.67 -17.11
CA ARG A 72 22.28 15.07 -18.28
C ARG A 72 21.30 14.45 -19.27
N VAL A 73 20.34 13.67 -18.79
CA VAL A 73 19.32 13.01 -19.62
C VAL A 73 18.38 14.06 -20.22
N HIS A 74 18.04 15.09 -19.44
CA HIS A 74 17.24 16.21 -19.91
C HIS A 74 17.86 16.89 -21.13
N ASN A 75 19.12 17.31 -21.02
CA ASN A 75 19.79 18.09 -22.07
C ASN A 75 20.17 17.25 -23.30
N ASN A 76 20.67 16.04 -23.10
CA ASN A 76 21.22 15.22 -24.19
C ASN A 76 20.15 14.38 -24.90
N SER A 77 19.17 13.87 -24.16
CA SER A 77 18.19 12.90 -24.65
C SER A 77 16.84 13.54 -24.87
N TYR A 78 16.26 14.15 -23.83
CA TYR A 78 14.91 14.70 -23.91
C TYR A 78 14.81 15.92 -24.84
N LEU A 79 15.71 16.90 -24.73
CA LEU A 79 15.70 18.05 -25.64
C LEU A 79 16.02 17.66 -27.10
N LYS A 80 16.77 16.56 -27.30
CA LYS A 80 17.05 16.04 -28.63
C LYS A 80 15.82 15.35 -29.23
N LEU A 81 15.20 14.45 -28.47
CA LEU A 81 13.92 13.82 -28.80
C LEU A 81 12.84 14.85 -29.14
N ARG A 82 12.73 15.91 -28.33
CA ARG A 82 11.77 16.99 -28.58
C ARG A 82 12.05 17.75 -29.88
N ARG A 83 13.33 17.97 -30.23
CA ARG A 83 13.71 18.64 -31.47
C ARG A 83 13.47 17.77 -32.71
N GLU A 84 13.73 16.46 -32.60
CA GLU A 84 13.69 15.53 -33.72
C GLU A 84 12.30 14.92 -33.99
N CYS A 85 11.49 14.71 -32.94
CA CYS A 85 10.31 13.83 -33.02
C CYS A 85 8.96 14.53 -32.84
N ASN A 86 8.87 15.64 -32.09
CA ASN A 86 7.76 16.61 -32.13
C ASN A 86 7.95 17.73 -31.09
N TYR A 87 7.53 18.96 -31.42
CA TYR A 87 7.65 20.12 -30.52
C TYR A 87 6.65 20.11 -29.34
N GLU A 88 5.58 19.31 -29.44
CA GLU A 88 4.50 19.23 -28.42
C GLU A 88 4.81 18.33 -27.21
N LEU A 89 6.01 17.75 -27.12
CA LEU A 89 6.36 16.78 -26.08
C LEU A 89 6.54 17.44 -24.70
N PHE A 90 5.56 17.32 -23.81
CA PHE A 90 5.55 17.71 -22.38
C PHE A 90 6.14 19.10 -22.01
N GLY A 91 6.29 20.01 -22.97
CA GLY A 91 6.86 21.34 -22.75
C GLY A 91 8.38 21.36 -22.64
N ASP A 92 8.92 22.32 -21.87
CA ASP A 92 10.37 22.47 -21.67
C ASP A 92 10.92 21.53 -20.60
N ASP A 93 10.09 21.15 -19.63
CA ASP A 93 10.42 20.27 -18.51
C ASP A 93 9.12 19.77 -17.87
N PHE A 94 9.19 18.64 -17.18
CA PHE A 94 8.03 18.01 -16.57
C PHE A 94 8.37 17.39 -15.21
N PRO A 95 7.40 17.31 -14.28
CA PRO A 95 7.58 16.67 -12.98
C PRO A 95 7.72 15.16 -13.12
N LEU A 96 8.58 14.56 -12.28
CA LEU A 96 8.88 13.13 -12.32
C LEU A 96 7.95 12.31 -11.44
N ARG A 97 7.58 11.11 -11.92
CA ARG A 97 6.97 10.06 -11.09
C ARG A 97 7.92 9.61 -9.98
N PRO A 98 7.39 9.11 -8.84
CA PRO A 98 8.23 8.59 -7.76
C PRO A 98 9.08 7.42 -8.25
N SER A 99 10.40 7.58 -8.17
CA SER A 99 11.37 6.59 -8.66
C SER A 99 11.71 5.50 -7.64
N SER A 100 11.46 5.71 -6.35
CA SER A 100 11.83 4.77 -5.29
C SER A 100 10.71 4.65 -4.25
N PRO A 101 10.58 3.49 -3.58
CA PRO A 101 9.58 3.30 -2.54
C PRO A 101 9.91 4.17 -1.33
N SER A 102 8.88 4.83 -0.78
CA SER A 102 9.01 5.57 0.46
C SER A 102 9.20 4.61 1.64
N VAL A 103 9.60 5.17 2.79
CA VAL A 103 9.68 4.41 4.04
C VAL A 103 8.29 3.86 4.41
N THR A 104 7.22 4.63 4.17
CA THR A 104 5.86 4.21 4.46
C THR A 104 5.44 3.03 3.58
N ASP A 105 5.81 3.05 2.30
CA ASP A 105 5.51 1.96 1.35
C ASP A 105 6.22 0.65 1.74
N ILE A 106 7.47 0.74 2.19
CA ILE A 106 8.22 -0.43 2.67
C ILE A 106 7.56 -1.01 3.93
N LEU A 107 7.18 -0.15 4.89
CA LEU A 107 6.51 -0.59 6.12
C LEU A 107 5.15 -1.24 5.82
N ILE A 108 4.34 -0.64 4.96
CA ILE A 108 3.04 -1.17 4.54
C ILE A 108 3.20 -2.51 3.84
N THR A 109 4.18 -2.63 2.94
CA THR A 109 4.48 -3.88 2.23
C THR A 109 4.83 -5.00 3.19
N LEU A 110 5.74 -4.74 4.14
CA LEU A 110 6.10 -5.73 5.16
C LEU A 110 4.88 -6.16 5.99
N TRP A 111 4.03 -5.21 6.36
CA TRP A 111 2.83 -5.48 7.17
C TRP A 111 1.81 -6.34 6.43
N ILE A 112 1.54 -6.02 5.16
CA ILE A 112 0.60 -6.77 4.31
C ILE A 112 1.14 -8.17 4.04
N THR A 113 2.45 -8.35 3.80
CA THR A 113 3.04 -9.69 3.66
C THR A 113 2.81 -10.54 4.91
N GLY A 114 2.93 -9.95 6.11
CA GLY A 114 2.63 -10.63 7.37
C GLY A 114 1.16 -11.06 7.48
N LEU A 115 0.23 -10.18 7.10
CA LEU A 115 -1.21 -10.51 7.08
C LEU A 115 -1.56 -11.58 6.05
N VAL A 116 -0.96 -11.54 4.86
CA VAL A 116 -1.13 -12.58 3.84
C VAL A 116 -0.65 -13.92 4.36
N TYR A 117 0.52 -13.96 4.99
CA TYR A 117 1.03 -15.18 5.61
C TYR A 117 0.09 -15.73 6.69
N GLN A 118 -0.47 -14.85 7.54
CA GLN A 118 -1.44 -15.24 8.56
C GLN A 118 -2.71 -15.86 7.94
N GLU A 119 -3.31 -15.24 6.93
CA GLU A 119 -4.50 -15.76 6.25
C GLU A 119 -4.22 -17.09 5.54
N CYS A 120 -3.07 -17.22 4.88
CA CYS A 120 -2.65 -18.48 4.25
C CYS A 120 -2.54 -19.62 5.27
N ASN A 121 -1.96 -19.35 6.44
CA ASN A 121 -1.90 -20.35 7.51
C ASN A 121 -3.29 -20.71 8.04
N GLN A 122 -4.19 -19.75 8.20
CA GLN A 122 -5.56 -20.00 8.65
C GLN A 122 -6.34 -20.87 7.65
N ILE A 123 -6.18 -20.62 6.35
CA ILE A 123 -6.76 -21.45 5.29
C ILE A 123 -6.19 -22.87 5.34
N PHE A 124 -4.89 -23.01 5.58
CA PHE A 124 -4.23 -24.31 5.67
C PHE A 124 -4.70 -25.13 6.87
N THR A 125 -4.90 -24.51 8.05
CA THR A 125 -5.31 -25.23 9.25
C THR A 125 -6.79 -25.58 9.27
N ASN A 126 -7.66 -24.68 8.80
CA ASN A 126 -9.11 -24.84 8.91
C ASN A 126 -9.74 -25.48 7.66
N GLY A 127 -9.00 -25.54 6.55
CA GLY A 127 -9.50 -26.00 5.26
C GLY A 127 -10.36 -24.97 4.53
N ILE A 128 -10.44 -25.09 3.21
CA ILE A 128 -11.09 -24.09 2.32
C ILE A 128 -12.61 -24.00 2.54
N LEU A 129 -13.28 -25.12 2.81
CA LEU A 129 -14.75 -25.16 2.89
C LEU A 129 -15.30 -24.44 4.13
N GLU A 130 -14.62 -24.54 5.28
CA GLU A 130 -14.98 -23.79 6.49
C GLU A 130 -14.58 -22.31 6.38
N HIS A 131 -13.65 -21.99 5.48
CA HIS A 131 -13.16 -20.63 5.28
C HIS A 131 -14.13 -19.73 4.48
N LEU A 132 -15.16 -20.27 3.82
CA LEU A 132 -16.12 -19.52 2.98
C LEU A 132 -17.15 -18.68 3.77
N SER A 133 -16.80 -18.16 4.94
CA SER A 133 -17.63 -17.18 5.65
C SER A 133 -17.53 -15.80 5.00
N ILE A 134 -18.60 -15.00 5.06
CA ILE A 134 -18.64 -13.65 4.47
C ILE A 134 -17.50 -12.76 5.00
N TYR A 135 -17.11 -12.96 6.26
CA TYR A 135 -16.07 -12.18 6.94
C TYR A 135 -14.67 -12.56 6.47
N ASN A 136 -14.41 -13.86 6.31
CA ASN A 136 -13.14 -14.34 5.76
C ASN A 136 -13.00 -13.96 4.27
N PHE A 137 -14.10 -14.01 3.51
CA PHE A 137 -14.10 -13.54 2.13
C PHE A 137 -13.78 -12.04 2.03
N LEU A 138 -14.32 -11.23 2.94
CA LEU A 138 -14.01 -9.80 3.03
C LEU A 138 -12.52 -9.59 3.32
N ASP A 139 -11.94 -10.35 4.25
CA ASP A 139 -10.51 -10.28 4.58
C ASP A 139 -9.63 -10.72 3.39
N PHE A 140 -9.99 -11.78 2.69
CA PHE A 140 -9.31 -12.20 1.46
C PHE A 140 -9.37 -11.13 0.37
N SER A 141 -10.56 -10.56 0.13
CA SER A 141 -10.77 -9.48 -0.84
C SER A 141 -9.93 -8.25 -0.51
N LEU A 142 -9.94 -7.82 0.77
CA LEU A 142 -9.13 -6.73 1.28
C LEU A 142 -7.63 -6.94 1.00
N LEU A 143 -7.10 -8.10 1.40
CA LEU A 143 -5.69 -8.41 1.24
C LEU A 143 -5.30 -8.51 -0.24
N SER A 144 -6.15 -9.09 -1.08
CA SER A 144 -5.91 -9.17 -2.52
C SER A 144 -5.84 -7.78 -3.18
N ALA A 145 -6.74 -6.86 -2.81
CA ALA A 145 -6.74 -5.48 -3.31
C ALA A 145 -5.47 -4.72 -2.88
N TYR A 146 -5.01 -4.92 -1.65
CA TYR A 146 -3.76 -4.34 -1.16
C TYR A 146 -2.53 -4.91 -1.89
N VAL A 147 -2.46 -6.22 -2.08
CA VAL A 147 -1.37 -6.87 -2.83
C VAL A 147 -1.35 -6.39 -4.29
N ALA A 148 -2.51 -6.27 -4.93
CA ALA A 148 -2.62 -5.75 -6.29
C ALA A 148 -2.13 -4.29 -6.39
N THR A 149 -2.53 -3.44 -5.44
CA THR A 149 -2.07 -2.04 -5.36
C THR A 149 -0.55 -1.95 -5.24
N LEU A 150 0.04 -2.71 -4.31
CA LEU A 150 1.49 -2.73 -4.11
C LEU A 150 2.22 -3.26 -5.34
N SER A 151 1.69 -4.32 -5.97
CA SER A 151 2.27 -4.90 -7.18
C SER A 151 2.31 -3.89 -8.33
N LEU A 152 1.21 -3.16 -8.56
CA LEU A 152 1.15 -2.09 -9.57
C LEU A 152 2.11 -0.93 -9.24
N ARG A 153 2.24 -0.58 -7.96
CA ARG A 153 3.18 0.46 -7.52
C ARG A 153 4.63 0.07 -7.81
N TYR A 154 5.05 -1.14 -7.45
CA TYR A 154 6.41 -1.61 -7.77
C TYR A 154 6.61 -1.78 -9.28
N TRP A 155 5.60 -2.22 -10.02
CA TRP A 155 5.68 -2.33 -11.47
C TRP A 155 5.91 -0.97 -12.16
N THR A 156 5.22 0.08 -11.72
CA THR A 156 5.42 1.44 -12.26
C THR A 156 6.80 1.99 -11.92
N MET A 157 7.34 1.70 -10.72
CA MET A 157 8.72 2.03 -10.37
C MET A 157 9.75 1.30 -11.25
N LEU A 158 9.52 0.03 -11.59
CA LEU A 158 10.39 -0.70 -12.51
C LEU A 158 10.36 -0.06 -13.91
N LYS A 159 9.17 0.25 -14.43
CA LYS A 159 9.01 0.95 -15.72
C LYS A 159 9.68 2.31 -15.76
N PHE A 160 9.67 3.05 -14.64
CA PHE A 160 10.40 4.31 -14.53
C PHE A 160 11.90 4.11 -14.74
N HIS A 161 12.49 3.09 -14.11
CA HIS A 161 13.94 2.82 -14.25
C HIS A 161 14.30 2.31 -15.65
N ASP A 162 13.49 1.42 -16.23
CA ASP A 162 13.70 0.93 -17.60
C ASP A 162 13.66 2.09 -18.62
N ALA A 163 12.71 3.01 -18.44
CA ALA A 163 12.60 4.21 -19.26
C ALA A 163 13.81 5.14 -19.09
N LEU A 164 14.28 5.32 -17.86
CA LEU A 164 15.46 6.13 -17.57
C LEU A 164 16.74 5.54 -18.18
N ASP A 165 16.96 4.23 -18.05
CA ASP A 165 18.12 3.53 -18.64
C ASP A 165 18.11 3.62 -20.17
N THR A 166 16.93 3.50 -20.78
CA THR A 166 16.76 3.67 -22.24
C THR A 166 17.13 5.09 -22.68
N LEU A 167 16.66 6.11 -21.96
CA LEU A 167 16.99 7.50 -22.27
C LEU A 167 18.44 7.87 -21.97
N GLN A 168 19.13 7.13 -21.11
CA GLN A 168 20.57 7.33 -20.88
C GLN A 168 21.43 6.79 -22.04
N LYS A 169 20.93 5.80 -22.79
CA LYS A 169 21.63 5.24 -23.95
C LYS A 169 21.54 6.20 -25.14
N THR A 170 22.67 6.50 -25.77
CA THR A 170 22.74 7.31 -27.00
C THR A 170 23.20 6.45 -28.18
N PRO A 171 22.65 6.61 -29.40
CA PRO A 171 21.68 7.63 -29.82
C PRO A 171 20.23 7.26 -29.44
N VAL A 172 19.48 8.28 -29.04
CA VAL A 172 18.03 8.17 -28.79
C VAL A 172 17.27 8.41 -30.09
N THR A 173 16.16 7.70 -30.31
CA THR A 173 15.36 7.74 -31.54
C THR A 173 13.89 8.08 -31.23
N CYS A 174 13.11 8.45 -32.25
CA CYS A 174 11.69 8.77 -32.06
C CYS A 174 10.82 7.61 -31.55
N ASN A 175 11.31 6.38 -31.60
CA ASN A 175 10.64 5.24 -31.00
C ASN A 175 10.71 5.26 -29.46
N ASP A 176 11.71 5.97 -28.89
CA ASP A 176 11.92 6.05 -27.44
C ASP A 176 11.04 7.13 -26.77
N VAL A 177 10.21 7.84 -27.55
CA VAL A 177 9.28 8.86 -27.04
C VAL A 177 8.27 8.26 -26.05
N GLU A 178 7.86 7.01 -26.26
CA GLU A 178 7.00 6.28 -25.33
C GLU A 178 7.67 6.11 -23.96
N GLN A 179 9.00 6.03 -23.88
CA GLN A 179 9.69 5.92 -22.59
C GLN A 179 9.48 7.17 -21.74
N VAL A 180 9.42 8.35 -22.36
CA VAL A 180 9.20 9.64 -21.66
C VAL A 180 7.85 9.65 -20.91
N TYR A 181 6.85 8.94 -21.41
CA TYR A 181 5.55 8.78 -20.74
C TYR A 181 5.69 8.24 -19.31
N TRP A 182 6.54 7.22 -19.13
CA TRP A 182 6.75 6.54 -17.84
C TRP A 182 7.49 7.40 -16.82
N LEU A 183 8.17 8.47 -17.25
CA LEU A 183 8.78 9.44 -16.33
C LEU A 183 7.81 10.56 -15.92
N ASN A 184 6.86 10.92 -16.79
CA ASN A 184 6.02 12.08 -16.58
C ASN A 184 4.93 11.86 -15.53
N THR A 185 4.87 12.73 -14.52
CA THR A 185 3.85 12.68 -13.46
C THR A 185 2.55 13.43 -13.79
N ASP A 186 2.53 14.24 -14.86
CA ASP A 186 1.36 15.06 -15.19
C ASP A 186 0.16 14.20 -15.64
N ARG A 187 -0.85 14.13 -14.77
CA ARG A 187 -2.06 13.30 -14.92
C ARG A 187 -2.87 13.64 -16.17
N LEU A 188 -2.83 14.88 -16.65
CA LEU A 188 -3.60 15.31 -17.82
C LEU A 188 -3.17 14.62 -19.11
N ARG A 189 -1.96 14.06 -19.12
CA ARG A 189 -1.37 13.41 -20.29
C ARG A 189 -1.32 11.89 -20.18
N TRP A 190 -1.81 11.33 -19.08
CA TRP A 190 -1.85 9.89 -18.88
C TRP A 190 -2.95 9.25 -19.72
N SER A 191 -2.73 8.01 -20.16
CA SER A 191 -3.78 7.21 -20.76
C SER A 191 -4.84 6.86 -19.70
N GLN A 192 -6.05 6.52 -20.15
CA GLN A 192 -7.13 6.13 -19.25
C GLN A 192 -6.79 4.87 -18.44
N ASP A 193 -6.03 3.96 -19.05
CA ASP A 193 -5.59 2.69 -18.45
C ASP A 193 -4.25 2.77 -17.71
N ASP A 194 -3.79 3.98 -17.33
CA ASP A 194 -2.53 4.12 -16.61
C ASP A 194 -2.58 3.30 -15.30
N PRO A 195 -1.55 2.48 -15.02
CA PRO A 195 -1.48 1.65 -13.81
C PRO A 195 -1.60 2.45 -12.51
N ILE A 196 -1.21 3.74 -12.50
CA ILE A 196 -1.36 4.60 -11.31
C ILE A 196 -2.82 4.94 -11.06
N ASN A 197 -3.64 5.13 -12.10
CA ASN A 197 -5.07 5.34 -11.91
C ASN A 197 -5.73 4.08 -11.34
N VAL A 198 -5.37 2.91 -11.87
CA VAL A 198 -5.89 1.62 -11.40
C VAL A 198 -5.47 1.34 -9.95
N LEU A 199 -4.19 1.58 -9.60
CA LEU A 199 -3.71 1.36 -8.24
C LEU A 199 -4.38 2.32 -7.25
N GLU A 200 -4.61 3.58 -7.60
CA GLU A 200 -5.29 4.54 -6.72
C GLU A 200 -6.74 4.13 -6.45
N GLY A 201 -7.44 3.64 -7.48
CA GLY A 201 -8.79 3.09 -7.35
C GLY A 201 -8.85 1.86 -6.44
N LEU A 202 -7.95 0.88 -6.67
CA LEU A 202 -7.86 -0.32 -5.83
C LEU A 202 -7.48 0.01 -4.39
N PHE A 203 -6.57 0.97 -4.18
CA PHE A 203 -6.18 1.43 -2.86
C PHE A 203 -7.34 2.08 -2.10
N ALA A 204 -8.16 2.90 -2.78
CA ALA A 204 -9.33 3.52 -2.18
C ALA A 204 -10.37 2.47 -1.75
N ILE A 205 -10.63 1.47 -2.62
CA ILE A 205 -11.53 0.35 -2.30
C ILE A 205 -10.99 -0.43 -1.09
N ALA A 206 -9.69 -0.76 -1.08
CA ALA A 206 -9.06 -1.47 0.02
C ALA A 206 -9.18 -0.68 1.33
N ASN A 207 -8.99 0.63 1.32
CA ASN A 207 -9.13 1.47 2.51
C ASN A 207 -10.55 1.44 3.08
N ILE A 208 -11.58 1.53 2.23
CA ILE A 208 -12.97 1.42 2.65
C ILE A 208 -13.23 0.06 3.32
N ILE A 209 -12.77 -1.03 2.69
CA ILE A 209 -12.92 -2.39 3.24
C ILE A 209 -12.13 -2.53 4.56
N SER A 210 -10.96 -1.90 4.68
CA SER A 210 -10.17 -1.90 5.91
C SER A 210 -10.89 -1.23 7.08
N PHE A 211 -11.67 -0.16 6.85
CA PHE A 211 -12.50 0.44 7.89
C PHE A 211 -13.63 -0.49 8.33
N PHE A 212 -14.26 -1.22 7.40
CA PHE A 212 -15.26 -2.22 7.75
C PHE A 212 -14.72 -3.33 8.65
N ARG A 213 -13.43 -3.69 8.52
CA ARG A 213 -12.77 -4.69 9.36
C ARG A 213 -12.73 -4.31 10.86
N ILE A 214 -12.78 -3.02 11.20
CA ILE A 214 -12.86 -2.56 12.60
C ILE A 214 -14.12 -3.10 13.28
N SER A 215 -15.18 -3.39 12.52
CA SER A 215 -16.40 -3.99 13.05
C SER A 215 -16.16 -5.35 13.73
N TYR A 216 -15.05 -6.03 13.45
CA TYR A 216 -14.70 -7.30 14.10
C TYR A 216 -14.28 -7.12 15.57
N LEU A 217 -13.92 -5.89 15.97
CA LEU A 217 -13.54 -5.55 17.34
C LEU A 217 -14.74 -5.09 18.18
N LEU A 218 -15.84 -4.69 17.54
CA LEU A 218 -17.04 -4.19 18.20
C LEU A 218 -17.75 -5.22 19.13
N PRO A 219 -17.76 -6.54 18.86
CA PRO A 219 -18.41 -7.52 19.76
C PRO A 219 -17.73 -7.61 21.12
N ALA A 220 -16.45 -7.21 21.22
CA ALA A 220 -15.69 -7.27 22.45
C ALA A 220 -16.03 -6.13 23.44
N ASN A 221 -16.82 -5.14 23.00
CA ASN A 221 -17.27 -4.05 23.85
C ASN A 221 -18.67 -4.34 24.40
N GLU A 222 -18.84 -4.18 25.71
CA GLU A 222 -20.11 -4.39 26.44
C GLU A 222 -21.28 -3.58 25.86
N ILE A 223 -21.03 -2.36 25.39
CA ILE A 223 -22.08 -1.48 24.85
C ILE A 223 -22.33 -1.74 23.37
N LEU A 224 -21.28 -1.98 22.58
CA LEU A 224 -21.38 -2.06 21.11
C LEU A 224 -21.72 -3.47 20.61
N GLY A 225 -21.46 -4.51 21.41
CA GLY A 225 -21.75 -5.89 21.05
C GLY A 225 -23.24 -6.17 20.76
N PRO A 226 -24.17 -5.83 21.67
CA PRO A 226 -25.61 -6.03 21.44
C PRO A 226 -26.13 -5.24 20.23
N LEU A 227 -25.57 -4.05 19.98
CA LEU A 227 -25.91 -3.21 18.83
C LEU A 227 -25.51 -3.88 17.51
N GLN A 228 -24.29 -4.43 17.43
CA GLN A 228 -23.82 -5.13 16.24
C GLN A 228 -24.62 -6.40 15.95
N ILE A 229 -24.99 -7.16 16.98
CA ILE A 229 -25.83 -8.36 16.82
C ILE A 229 -27.21 -7.97 16.26
N SER A 230 -27.78 -6.87 16.76
CA SER A 230 -29.06 -6.35 16.27
C SER A 230 -28.95 -5.89 14.81
N LEU A 231 -27.89 -5.15 14.47
CA LEU A 231 -27.60 -4.72 13.10
C LEU A 231 -27.46 -5.92 12.13
N GLY A 232 -26.70 -6.94 12.52
CA GLY A 232 -26.51 -8.15 11.71
C GLY A 232 -27.81 -8.93 11.48
N ARG A 233 -28.73 -8.92 12.45
CA ARG A 233 -30.06 -9.53 12.28
C ARG A 233 -30.94 -8.72 11.33
N MET A 234 -30.91 -7.39 11.40
CA MET A 234 -31.71 -6.54 10.51
C MET A 234 -31.28 -6.68 9.04
N ILE A 235 -29.98 -6.75 8.77
CA ILE A 235 -29.44 -6.95 7.41
C ILE A 235 -29.86 -8.30 6.82
N LYS A 236 -29.96 -9.35 7.65
CA LYS A 236 -30.40 -10.68 7.21
C LYS A 236 -31.91 -10.78 6.98
N VAL A 237 -32.71 -9.90 7.60
CA VAL A 237 -34.18 -9.91 7.50
C VAL A 237 -34.69 -9.10 6.29
N SER A 238 -33.85 -8.24 5.69
CA SER A 238 -34.22 -7.44 4.51
C SER A 238 -34.06 -8.18 3.16
N HIS A 239 -33.81 -9.48 3.17
CA HIS A 239 -33.77 -10.37 2.00
C HIS A 239 -34.64 -11.60 2.27
#